data_AF-A0A951RKS0-F1
#
_entry.id   AF-A0A951RKS0-F1
#
_cell.length_a   1.000
_cell.length_b   1.000
_cell.length_c   1.000
_cell.angle_alpha   90.00
_cell.angle_beta   90.00
_cell.angle_gamma   90.00
#
_symmetry.space_group_name_H-M   'P 1'
#
loop_
_entity.id
_entity.type
_entity.pdbx_description
1 polymer ?
#
loop_
_entity_poly.entity_id
_entity_poly.type
_entity_poly.pdbx_seq_one_letter_code
_entity_poly.pdbx_strand_id
1 'polypeptide(L)'
;IGESPQPTNEQFENDLGDAWMGLDHTKPIWLEDESPSIGSVFVPQKLYQQMSLATVARLEMSKPLRVKRLIKDYASYPKELLIASIKKIEKRLGGLQAKTSIQAIEQDDFGTAIDIVLDYYDKAYTYDLGKRKPEQFLHLETATDDAAENAKLVLEFIHANEIKQ
;
A
#
# COMPACT_ATOMS: atom_id res chain seq x y z
N ILE A 1 4.23 -8.07 -9.29
CA ILE A 1 5.25 -9.01 -9.82
C ILE A 1 5.76 -9.78 -8.61
N GLY A 2 6.13 -11.05 -8.73
CA GLY A 2 6.68 -11.82 -7.60
C GLY A 2 5.68 -12.59 -6.76
N GLU A 3 4.38 -12.29 -6.92
CA GLU A 3 3.31 -12.96 -6.20
C GLU A 3 2.72 -14.13 -6.98
N SER A 4 2.09 -15.05 -6.25
CA SER A 4 1.31 -16.14 -6.82
C SER A 4 0.10 -15.60 -7.63
N PRO A 5 -0.44 -16.38 -8.58
CA PRO A 5 -1.66 -16.01 -9.29
C PRO A 5 -2.77 -15.67 -8.30
N GLN A 6 -3.45 -14.55 -8.53
CA GLN A 6 -4.59 -14.17 -7.70
C GLN A 6 -5.77 -15.13 -7.92
N PRO A 7 -6.54 -15.42 -6.87
CA PRO A 7 -7.75 -16.24 -6.96
C PRO A 7 -8.87 -15.53 -7.76
N THR A 8 -9.97 -16.24 -8.00
CA THR A 8 -11.20 -15.58 -8.48
C THR A 8 -11.77 -14.69 -7.37
N ASN A 9 -12.68 -13.77 -7.74
CA ASN A 9 -13.29 -12.89 -6.75
C ASN A 9 -14.10 -13.68 -5.72
N GLU A 10 -14.83 -14.71 -6.14
CA GLU A 10 -15.60 -15.57 -5.24
C GLU A 10 -14.70 -16.35 -4.29
N GLN A 11 -13.57 -16.88 -4.78
CA GLN A 11 -12.64 -17.61 -3.93
C GLN A 11 -11.94 -16.67 -2.94
N PHE A 12 -11.59 -15.46 -3.35
CA PHE A 12 -11.09 -14.42 -2.44
C PHE A 12 -12.09 -14.11 -1.32
N GLU A 13 -13.38 -13.97 -1.64
CA GLU A 13 -14.41 -13.72 -0.63
C GLU A 13 -14.57 -14.90 0.35
N ASN A 14 -14.46 -16.14 -0.14
CA ASN A 14 -14.47 -17.33 0.71
C ASN A 14 -13.25 -17.36 1.64
N ASP A 15 -12.04 -17.18 1.10
CA ASP A 15 -10.79 -17.18 1.87
C ASP A 15 -10.81 -16.08 2.94
N LEU A 16 -11.30 -14.89 2.58
CA LEU A 16 -11.47 -13.77 3.51
C LEU A 16 -12.48 -14.12 4.60
N GLY A 17 -13.64 -14.70 4.26
CA GLY A 17 -14.65 -15.10 5.22
C GLY A 17 -14.14 -16.15 6.21
N ASP A 18 -13.43 -17.16 5.71
CA ASP A 18 -12.82 -18.21 6.53
C ASP A 18 -11.78 -17.63 7.49
N ALA A 19 -10.90 -16.75 7.00
CA ALA A 19 -9.94 -16.05 7.85
C ALA A 19 -10.65 -15.18 8.90
N TRP A 20 -11.71 -14.47 8.52
CA TRP A 20 -12.46 -13.57 9.40
C TRP A 20 -13.15 -14.29 10.56
N MET A 21 -13.69 -15.48 10.30
CA MET A 21 -14.32 -16.33 11.33
C MET A 21 -13.29 -16.86 12.34
N GLY A 22 -12.04 -17.02 11.94
CA GLY A 22 -10.95 -17.47 12.82
C GLY A 22 -10.36 -16.39 13.71
N LEU A 23 -10.74 -15.12 13.53
CA LEU A 23 -10.21 -14.00 14.32
C LEU A 23 -10.72 -14.02 15.77
N ASP A 24 -9.89 -13.56 16.69
CA ASP A 24 -10.31 -13.29 18.07
C ASP A 24 -10.99 -11.92 18.15
N HIS A 25 -12.33 -11.92 18.14
CA HIS A 25 -13.13 -10.68 18.13
C HIS A 25 -13.13 -9.94 19.48
N THR A 26 -12.43 -10.46 20.50
CA THR A 26 -12.18 -9.72 21.75
C THR A 26 -10.99 -8.77 21.63
N LYS A 27 -10.23 -8.85 20.54
CA LYS A 27 -9.08 -7.99 20.24
C LYS A 27 -9.35 -7.09 19.04
N PRO A 28 -8.62 -5.96 18.95
CA PRO A 28 -8.59 -5.16 17.73
C PRO A 28 -8.22 -5.98 16.49
N ILE A 29 -8.99 -5.82 15.42
CA ILE A 29 -8.68 -6.39 14.11
C ILE A 29 -7.98 -5.31 13.28
N TRP A 30 -6.78 -5.64 12.81
CA TRP A 30 -5.97 -4.77 11.96
C TRP A 30 -6.21 -5.10 10.50
N LEU A 31 -6.44 -4.06 9.69
CA LEU A 31 -6.53 -4.15 8.24
C LEU A 31 -5.62 -3.09 7.63
N GLU A 32 -4.97 -3.43 6.52
CA GLU A 32 -4.29 -2.46 5.70
C GLU A 32 -5.32 -1.57 4.99
N ASP A 33 -5.07 -0.27 4.91
CA ASP A 33 -5.96 0.70 4.24
C ASP A 33 -5.83 0.60 2.71
N GLU A 34 -6.16 -0.58 2.20
CA GLU A 34 -6.14 -0.89 0.78
C GLU A 34 -7.35 -0.30 0.06
N SER A 35 -7.16 -0.03 -1.24
CA SER A 35 -8.27 0.40 -2.08
C SER A 35 -9.32 -0.72 -2.20
N PRO A 36 -10.56 -0.42 -2.66
CA PRO A 36 -11.58 -1.46 -2.90
C PRO A 36 -11.13 -2.58 -3.83
N SER A 37 -10.13 -2.33 -4.68
CA SER A 37 -9.57 -3.28 -5.63
C SER A 37 -8.13 -3.64 -5.26
N ILE A 38 -7.85 -4.93 -5.10
CA ILE A 38 -6.51 -5.47 -4.86
C ILE A 38 -6.10 -6.28 -6.08
N GLY A 39 -5.45 -5.62 -7.05
CA GLY A 39 -5.16 -6.24 -8.34
C GLY A 39 -6.45 -6.54 -9.12
N SER A 40 -6.79 -7.82 -9.28
CA SER A 40 -8.01 -8.28 -9.96
C SER A 40 -9.15 -8.69 -9.03
N VAL A 41 -8.93 -8.70 -7.70
CA VAL A 41 -9.98 -9.02 -6.71
C VAL A 41 -10.48 -7.76 -6.01
N PHE A 42 -11.66 -7.84 -5.41
CA PHE A 42 -12.33 -6.73 -4.76
C PHE A 42 -12.69 -7.05 -3.31
N VAL A 43 -12.41 -6.11 -2.41
CA VAL A 43 -12.84 -6.18 -1.01
C VAL A 43 -14.37 -6.13 -0.96
N PRO A 44 -15.04 -7.01 -0.18
CA PRO A 44 -16.48 -6.97 -0.02
C PRO A 44 -16.97 -5.58 0.39
N GLN A 45 -18.00 -5.07 -0.30
CA GLN A 45 -18.45 -3.68 -0.12
C GLN A 45 -18.79 -3.34 1.34
N LYS A 46 -19.41 -4.27 2.07
CA LYS A 46 -19.76 -4.07 3.49
C LYS A 46 -18.52 -3.94 4.38
N LEU A 47 -17.48 -4.73 4.10
CA LEU A 47 -16.22 -4.63 4.83
C LEU A 47 -15.52 -3.31 4.51
N TYR A 48 -15.45 -2.95 3.23
CA TYR A 48 -14.83 -1.69 2.81
C TYR A 48 -15.52 -0.46 3.43
N GLN A 49 -16.85 -0.48 3.56
CA GLN A 49 -17.59 0.56 4.28
C GLN A 49 -17.15 0.68 5.75
N GLN A 50 -16.96 -0.43 6.46
CA GLN A 50 -16.43 -0.40 7.82
C GLN A 50 -14.98 0.13 7.86
N MET A 51 -14.12 -0.31 6.94
CA MET A 51 -12.75 0.19 6.81
C MET A 51 -12.70 1.72 6.62
N SER A 52 -13.65 2.30 5.87
CA SER A 52 -13.74 3.74 5.64
C SER A 52 -14.12 4.57 6.87
N LEU A 53 -14.77 3.94 7.85
CA LEU A 53 -15.21 4.58 9.10
C LEU A 53 -14.20 4.37 10.24
N ALA A 54 -13.35 3.35 10.13
CA ALA A 54 -12.35 3.02 11.13
C ALA A 54 -11.26 4.10 11.28
N THR A 55 -10.64 4.12 12.46
CA THR A 55 -9.41 4.88 12.73
C THR A 55 -8.26 4.30 11.91
N VAL A 56 -7.47 5.17 11.31
CA VAL A 56 -6.33 4.82 10.46
C VAL A 56 -5.03 5.23 11.14
N ALA A 57 -4.17 4.25 11.41
CA ALA A 57 -2.79 4.50 11.79
C ALA A 57 -1.94 4.68 10.53
N ARG A 58 -1.61 5.94 10.21
CA ARG A 58 -0.77 6.28 9.06
C ARG A 58 0.69 6.33 9.49
N LEU A 59 1.44 5.32 9.07
CA LEU A 59 2.88 5.25 9.24
C LEU A 59 3.58 5.92 8.05
N GLU A 60 4.20 7.06 8.29
CA GLU A 60 4.87 7.88 7.30
C GLU A 60 6.37 7.63 7.28
N MET A 61 6.86 7.16 6.13
CA MET A 61 8.26 6.88 5.88
C MET A 61 8.81 7.87 4.86
N SER A 62 9.99 8.41 5.14
CA SER A 62 10.65 9.36 4.22
C SER A 62 10.77 8.80 2.80
N LYS A 63 10.55 9.65 1.78
CA LYS A 63 10.65 9.24 0.36
C LYS A 63 11.99 8.57 0.04
N PRO A 64 13.17 9.06 0.50
CA PRO A 64 14.45 8.39 0.24
C PRO A 64 14.51 6.96 0.80
N LEU A 65 13.95 6.71 1.98
CA LEU A 65 13.94 5.37 2.57
C LEU A 65 13.02 4.42 1.78
N ARG A 66 11.84 4.92 1.36
CA ARG A 66 10.92 4.18 0.49
C ARG A 66 11.56 3.83 -0.86
N VAL A 67 12.25 4.77 -1.51
CA VAL A 67 12.98 4.53 -2.76
C VAL A 67 14.05 3.44 -2.55
N LYS A 68 14.86 3.56 -1.50
CA LYS A 68 15.91 2.57 -1.18
C LYS A 68 15.33 1.17 -0.99
N ARG A 69 14.23 1.05 -0.24
CA ARG A 69 13.52 -0.22 -0.02
C ARG A 69 12.99 -0.78 -1.33
N LEU A 70 12.30 0.02 -2.14
CA LEU A 70 11.73 -0.43 -3.41
C LEU A 70 12.79 -0.84 -4.42
N ILE A 71 13.98 -0.22 -4.42
CA ILE A 71 15.10 -0.69 -5.24
C ILE A 71 15.48 -2.12 -4.83
N LYS A 72 15.62 -2.39 -3.51
CA LYS A 72 15.92 -3.73 -3.00
C LYS A 72 14.85 -4.75 -3.38
N ASP A 73 13.58 -4.35 -3.33
CA ASP A 73 12.45 -5.24 -3.60
C ASP A 73 12.25 -5.52 -5.09
N TYR A 74 12.52 -4.53 -5.97
CA TYR A 74 12.13 -4.59 -7.38
C TYR A 74 13.27 -4.62 -8.40
N ALA A 75 14.46 -4.09 -8.08
CA ALA A 75 15.55 -3.98 -9.07
C ALA A 75 16.13 -5.33 -9.53
N SER A 76 15.87 -6.41 -8.79
CA SER A 76 16.27 -7.77 -9.17
C SER A 76 15.36 -8.42 -10.20
N TYR A 77 14.16 -7.86 -10.48
CA TYR A 77 13.28 -8.42 -11.50
C TYR A 77 13.74 -8.06 -12.92
N PRO A 78 13.42 -8.91 -13.91
CA PRO A 78 13.65 -8.58 -15.32
C PRO A 78 13.05 -7.23 -15.71
N LYS A 79 13.83 -6.41 -16.44
CA LYS A 79 13.44 -5.06 -16.89
C LYS A 79 12.11 -5.09 -17.66
N GLU A 80 11.87 -6.15 -18.42
CA GLU A 80 10.67 -6.34 -19.22
C GLU A 80 9.41 -6.38 -18.35
N LEU A 81 9.48 -7.01 -17.16
CA LEU A 81 8.36 -7.07 -16.21
C LEU A 81 8.09 -5.71 -15.57
N LEU A 82 9.15 -4.98 -15.23
CA LEU A 82 9.06 -3.63 -14.68
C LEU A 82 8.43 -2.67 -15.70
N ILE A 83 8.93 -2.67 -16.94
CA ILE A 83 8.42 -1.87 -18.06
C ILE A 83 6.95 -2.23 -18.35
N ALA A 84 6.61 -3.52 -18.37
CA ALA A 84 5.23 -3.96 -18.56
C ALA A 84 4.29 -3.43 -17.46
N SER A 85 4.78 -3.32 -16.22
CA SER A 85 4.00 -2.77 -15.10
C SER A 85 3.78 -1.27 -15.25
N ILE A 86 4.80 -0.50 -15.70
CA ILE A 86 4.63 0.92 -15.99
C ILE A 86 3.63 1.15 -17.12
N LYS A 87 3.67 0.35 -18.18
CA LYS A 87 2.72 0.45 -19.31
C LYS A 87 1.26 0.27 -18.87
N LYS A 88 0.99 -0.54 -17.84
CA LYS A 88 -0.38 -0.71 -17.31
C LYS A 88 -0.94 0.59 -16.70
N ILE A 89 -0.07 1.45 -16.17
CA ILE A 89 -0.46 2.72 -15.53
C ILE A 89 -0.18 3.95 -16.40
N GLU A 90 0.39 3.79 -17.59
CA GLU A 90 0.86 4.87 -18.48
C GLU A 90 -0.17 5.99 -18.67
N LYS A 91 -1.44 5.64 -18.94
CA LYS A 91 -2.50 6.62 -19.16
C LYS A 91 -2.73 7.53 -17.94
N ARG A 92 -2.58 6.98 -16.73
CA ARG A 92 -2.79 7.70 -15.45
C ARG A 92 -1.52 8.38 -14.96
N LEU A 93 -0.36 7.75 -15.19
CA LEU A 93 0.97 8.28 -14.89
C LEU A 93 1.32 9.49 -15.77
N GLY A 94 0.83 9.48 -17.01
CA GLY A 94 1.11 10.49 -18.04
C GLY A 94 2.25 10.04 -18.96
N GLY A 95 2.08 10.24 -20.27
CA GLY A 95 3.00 9.70 -21.29
C GLY A 95 4.46 10.12 -21.14
N LEU A 96 4.72 11.37 -20.70
CA LEU A 96 6.09 11.82 -20.43
C LEU A 96 6.73 11.07 -19.26
N GLN A 97 6.03 10.98 -18.13
CA GLN A 97 6.52 10.30 -16.92
C GLN A 97 6.71 8.80 -17.16
N ALA A 98 5.79 8.17 -17.89
CA ALA A 98 5.92 6.78 -18.29
C ALA A 98 7.15 6.54 -19.17
N LYS A 99 7.37 7.39 -20.18
CA LYS A 99 8.54 7.30 -21.06
C LYS A 99 9.84 7.49 -20.27
N THR A 100 9.92 8.50 -19.41
CA THR A 100 11.09 8.75 -18.57
C THR A 100 11.39 7.57 -17.65
N SER A 101 10.36 7.00 -17.02
CA SER A 101 10.54 5.86 -16.11
C SER A 101 11.00 4.59 -16.86
N ILE A 102 10.46 4.33 -18.06
CA ILE A 102 10.90 3.21 -18.91
C ILE A 102 12.37 3.39 -19.31
N GLN A 103 12.74 4.59 -19.75
CA GLN A 103 14.12 4.90 -20.13
C GLN A 103 15.08 4.73 -18.94
N ALA A 104 14.67 5.16 -17.73
CA ALA A 104 15.44 4.99 -16.52
C ALA A 104 15.67 3.50 -16.19
N ILE A 105 14.65 2.65 -16.31
CA ILE A 105 14.80 1.18 -16.17
C ILE A 105 15.77 0.60 -17.20
N GLU A 106 15.65 1.00 -18.47
CA GLU A 106 16.54 0.53 -19.53
C GLU A 106 18.02 0.86 -19.22
N GLN A 107 18.27 1.99 -18.56
CA GLN A 107 19.59 2.49 -18.15
C GLN A 107 20.05 2.01 -16.75
N ASP A 108 19.32 1.10 -16.10
CA ASP A 108 19.57 0.64 -14.72
C ASP A 108 19.47 1.74 -13.65
N ASP A 109 18.86 2.89 -13.99
CA ASP A 109 18.50 3.95 -13.05
C ASP A 109 17.13 3.67 -12.40
N PHE A 110 17.10 2.63 -11.57
CA PHE A 110 15.88 2.23 -10.86
C PHE A 110 15.42 3.31 -9.86
N GLY A 111 16.34 4.13 -9.35
CA GLY A 111 16.01 5.21 -8.41
C GLY A 111 15.07 6.22 -9.05
N THR A 112 15.42 6.73 -10.24
CA THR A 112 14.55 7.66 -10.97
C THR A 112 13.22 7.04 -11.35
N ALA A 113 13.21 5.79 -11.84
CA ALA A 113 11.97 5.10 -12.20
C ALA A 113 11.02 4.95 -10.99
N ILE A 114 11.56 4.54 -9.84
CA ILE A 114 10.79 4.38 -8.61
C ILE A 114 10.32 5.72 -8.07
N ASP A 115 11.15 6.77 -8.11
CA ASP A 115 10.80 8.10 -7.63
C ASP A 115 9.57 8.66 -8.36
N ILE A 116 9.53 8.51 -9.69
CA ILE A 116 8.41 8.92 -10.54
C ILE A 116 7.14 8.11 -10.23
N VAL A 117 7.28 6.80 -10.11
CA VAL A 117 6.14 5.90 -9.83
C VAL A 117 5.60 6.16 -8.43
N LEU A 118 6.47 6.39 -7.44
CA LEU A 118 6.08 6.78 -6.09
C LEU A 118 5.27 8.08 -6.07
N ASP A 119 5.70 9.11 -6.80
CA ASP A 119 4.96 10.37 -6.87
C ASP A 119 3.54 10.20 -7.42
N TYR A 120 3.34 9.23 -8.33
CA TYR A 120 2.01 8.90 -8.84
C TYR A 120 1.14 8.24 -7.77
N TYR A 121 1.67 7.25 -7.05
CA TYR A 121 0.92 6.58 -5.99
C TYR A 121 0.65 7.50 -4.79
N ASP A 122 1.62 8.31 -4.35
CA ASP A 122 1.47 9.25 -3.24
C ASP A 122 0.35 10.26 -3.50
N LYS A 123 0.18 10.71 -4.74
CA LYS A 123 -0.93 11.58 -5.15
C LYS A 123 -2.28 10.87 -5.04
N ALA A 124 -2.35 9.61 -5.48
CA ALA A 124 -3.57 8.81 -5.39
C ALA A 124 -3.97 8.58 -3.93
N TYR A 125 -3.01 8.18 -3.08
CA TYR A 125 -3.23 8.03 -1.64
C TYR A 125 -3.70 9.33 -0.99
N THR A 126 -3.04 10.46 -1.29
CA THR A 126 -3.44 11.76 -0.72
C THR A 126 -4.87 12.13 -1.09
N TYR A 127 -5.30 11.84 -2.31
CA TYR A 127 -6.67 12.08 -2.76
C TYR A 127 -7.70 11.21 -2.01
N ASP A 128 -7.43 9.91 -1.86
CA ASP A 128 -8.35 9.00 -1.16
C ASP A 128 -8.40 9.27 0.34
N LEU A 129 -7.27 9.60 0.97
CA LEU A 129 -7.20 9.99 2.38
C LEU A 129 -7.95 11.31 2.64
N GLY A 130 -7.96 12.24 1.69
CA GLY A 130 -8.72 13.49 1.78
C GLY A 130 -10.25 13.31 1.85
N LYS A 131 -10.77 12.11 1.59
CA LYS A 131 -12.20 11.78 1.76
C LYS A 131 -12.57 11.43 3.21
N ARG A 132 -11.58 11.04 4.02
CA ARG A 132 -11.75 10.70 5.43
C ARG A 132 -11.67 11.96 6.29
N LYS A 133 -12.27 11.92 7.49
CA LYS A 133 -12.17 13.04 8.44
C LYS A 133 -10.75 13.07 9.03
N PRO A 134 -10.13 14.26 9.21
CA PRO A 134 -8.80 14.37 9.82
C PRO A 134 -8.66 13.68 11.18
N GLU A 135 -9.74 13.68 11.97
CA GLU A 135 -9.81 13.06 13.30
C GLU A 135 -9.67 11.53 13.29
N GLN A 136 -9.84 10.89 12.12
CA GLN A 136 -9.65 9.44 11.97
C GLN A 136 -8.17 9.07 11.82
N PHE A 137 -7.26 10.02 11.63
CA PHE A 137 -5.86 9.73 11.35
C PHE A 137 -4.97 9.86 12.59
N LEU A 138 -4.22 8.80 12.85
CA LEU A 138 -3.09 8.79 13.75
C LEU A 138 -1.84 8.84 12.89
N HIS A 139 -1.10 9.95 12.95
CA HIS A 139 0.12 10.13 12.17
C HIS A 139 1.33 9.69 12.99
N LEU A 140 2.10 8.75 12.45
CA LEU A 140 3.34 8.26 13.03
C LEU A 140 4.44 8.40 11.99
N GLU A 141 5.60 8.91 12.37
CA GLU A 141 6.77 8.89 11.51
C GLU A 141 7.66 7.69 11.83
N THR A 142 8.25 7.09 10.80
CA THR A 142 9.26 6.04 10.98
C THR A 142 10.56 6.34 10.24
N ALA A 143 11.66 6.01 10.92
CA ALA A 143 13.01 6.09 10.38
C ALA A 143 13.54 4.74 9.86
N THR A 144 12.73 3.67 9.92
CA THR A 144 13.15 2.29 9.64
C THR A 144 12.19 1.61 8.66
N ASP A 145 12.72 0.74 7.80
CA ASP A 145 11.92 -0.16 6.98
C ASP A 145 11.64 -1.52 7.64
N ASP A 146 12.10 -1.71 8.89
CA ASP A 146 11.85 -2.91 9.66
C ASP A 146 10.39 -3.02 10.11
N ALA A 147 9.73 -4.12 9.74
CA ALA A 147 8.32 -4.32 10.02
C ALA A 147 8.02 -4.54 11.51
N ALA A 148 8.92 -5.19 12.26
CA ALA A 148 8.70 -5.48 13.67
C ALA A 148 8.85 -4.22 14.54
N GLU A 149 9.85 -3.38 14.25
CA GLU A 149 10.02 -2.07 14.88
C GLU A 149 8.82 -1.16 14.59
N ASN A 150 8.35 -1.14 13.33
CA ASN A 150 7.18 -0.36 12.92
C ASN A 150 5.88 -0.84 13.60
N ALA A 151 5.67 -2.16 13.69
CA ALA A 151 4.51 -2.71 14.39
C ALA A 151 4.51 -2.34 15.89
N LYS A 152 5.67 -2.40 16.53
CA LYS A 152 5.83 -1.97 17.93
C LYS A 152 5.51 -0.49 18.12
N LEU A 153 6.03 0.38 17.24
CA LEU A 153 5.76 1.81 17.27
C LEU A 153 4.26 2.12 17.18
N VAL A 154 3.55 1.45 16.27
CA VAL A 154 2.09 1.60 16.11
C VAL A 154 1.36 1.19 17.39
N LEU A 155 1.67 0.02 17.95
CA LEU A 155 1.03 -0.48 19.17
C LEU A 155 1.27 0.45 20.37
N GLU A 156 2.51 0.91 20.57
CA GLU A 156 2.86 1.85 21.64
C GLU A 156 2.09 3.17 21.51
N PHE A 157 1.98 3.70 20.29
CA PHE A 157 1.24 4.92 20.02
C PHE A 157 -0.25 4.79 20.35
N ILE A 158 -0.88 3.67 19.97
CA ILE A 158 -2.32 3.46 20.21
C ILE A 158 -2.62 3.29 21.69
N HIS A 159 -1.79 2.53 22.41
CA HIS A 159 -1.92 2.38 23.85
C HIS A 159 -1.77 3.71 24.58
N ALA A 160 -0.83 4.56 24.15
CA ALA A 160 -0.56 5.85 24.79
C ALA A 160 -1.67 6.90 24.58
N ASN A 161 -2.40 6.83 23.47
CA ASN A 161 -3.45 7.81 23.15
C ASN A 161 -4.84 7.45 23.69
N GLU A 162 -4.93 6.44 24.58
CA GLU A 162 -6.20 5.92 25.15
C GLU A 162 -7.32 5.85 24.12
N ILE A 163 -7.00 5.47 22.89
CA ILE A 163 -8.00 5.31 21.84
C ILE A 163 -8.76 4.05 22.22
N LYS A 164 -9.77 4.26 23.07
CA LYS A 164 -10.86 3.32 23.28
C LYS A 164 -11.49 3.15 21.91
N GLN A 165 -11.20 2.01 21.31
CA GLN A 165 -11.88 1.50 20.12
C GLN A 165 -13.36 1.33 20.41
#